data_AF-A0A1J5PZ02-F1
#
_entry.id   AF-A0A1J5PZ02-F1
#
_cell.length_a   1.000
_cell.length_b   1.000
_cell.length_c   1.000
_cell.angle_alpha   90.00
_cell.angle_beta   90.00
_cell.angle_gamma   90.00
#
_symmetry.space_group_name_H-M   'P 1'
#
loop_
_entity.id
_entity.type
_entity.pdbx_description
1 polymer ?
#
loop_
_entity_poly.entity_id
_entity_poly.type
_entity_poly.pdbx_seq_one_letter_code
_entity_poly.pdbx_strand_id
1 'polypeptide(L)'
;MRDAALPIGQALDTGRISEDTSHAWYTDAVGGAPLHPMAGMTEPDADKPGAYSWNKAPRLAGQVVETGALARQVVDAQALICTLAQQGGTVLTRVLARLVEIARILPMMEQWLLALQVHEPFYQPHSLPQQGQGAGLVEAARGALGHWLQIEAGRISHYQIVAPTSWNFSPRDAAGNPGALESALVGAVLDRAGQNPAQAGQSVAVQHIVRSFDPCMVCTVH
;
A
#
# COMPACT_ATOMS: atom_id res chain seq x y z
N MET A 1 -13.29 -17.43 16.38
CA MET A 1 -12.67 -16.40 15.54
C MET A 1 -13.81 -15.64 14.91
N ARG A 2 -13.98 -14.35 15.21
CA ARG A 2 -15.19 -13.60 14.86
C ARG A 2 -15.31 -13.45 13.35
N ASP A 3 -16.48 -13.82 12.84
CA ASP A 3 -17.01 -13.39 11.55
C ASP A 3 -16.94 -11.86 11.45
N ALA A 4 -15.94 -11.37 10.73
CA ALA A 4 -16.01 -10.07 10.09
C ALA A 4 -15.94 -10.35 8.60
N ALA A 5 -17.11 -10.58 8.00
CA ALA A 5 -17.24 -10.51 6.55
C ALA A 5 -16.62 -9.18 6.13
N LEU A 6 -15.63 -9.23 5.23
CA LEU A 6 -15.04 -8.02 4.66
C LEU A 6 -16.19 -7.23 4.01
N PRO A 7 -16.36 -5.93 4.32
CA PRO A 7 -17.40 -5.12 3.70
C PRO A 7 -17.06 -4.91 2.22
N ILE A 8 -17.44 -5.88 1.39
CA ILE A 8 -17.31 -5.81 -0.07
C ILE A 8 -18.28 -4.73 -0.55
N GLY A 9 -17.78 -3.76 -1.32
CA GLY A 9 -18.60 -2.76 -2.02
C GLY A 9 -18.75 -1.38 -1.37
N GLN A 10 -18.00 -1.06 -0.31
CA GLN A 10 -17.94 0.33 0.17
C GLN A 10 -17.00 1.17 -0.71
N ALA A 11 -17.48 2.33 -1.20
CA ALA A 11 -16.63 3.27 -1.92
C ALA A 11 -15.48 3.77 -1.03
N LEU A 12 -14.28 3.91 -1.62
CA LEU A 12 -13.12 4.45 -0.92
C LEU A 12 -13.36 5.92 -0.55
N ASP A 13 -13.29 6.21 0.73
CA ASP A 13 -13.21 7.59 1.24
C ASP A 13 -11.74 7.95 1.46
N THR A 14 -11.20 8.77 0.56
CA THR A 14 -9.80 9.18 0.56
C THR A 14 -9.47 10.08 1.75
N GLY A 15 -10.46 10.81 2.29
CA GLY A 15 -10.27 11.67 3.46
C GLY A 15 -9.97 10.88 4.74
N ARG A 16 -10.13 9.56 4.72
CA ARG A 16 -9.80 8.65 5.83
C ARG A 16 -8.40 8.05 5.72
N ILE A 17 -7.61 8.41 4.71
CA ILE A 17 -6.22 7.99 4.60
C ILE A 17 -5.35 8.88 5.50
N SER A 18 -4.49 8.27 6.30
CA SER A 18 -3.54 9.01 7.15
C SER A 18 -2.23 8.26 7.27
N GLU A 19 -1.12 8.98 7.47
CA GLU A 19 0.20 8.41 7.71
C GLU A 19 0.67 8.75 9.12
N ASP A 20 1.05 7.73 9.88
CA ASP A 20 1.65 7.83 11.20
C ASP A 20 3.18 7.72 11.07
N THR A 21 3.93 8.56 11.79
CA THR A 21 5.40 8.59 11.76
C THR A 21 6.04 8.12 13.06
N SER A 22 5.28 7.66 14.06
CA SER A 22 5.76 7.33 15.42
C SER A 22 6.93 6.35 15.45
N HIS A 23 6.94 5.37 14.53
CA HIS A 23 8.01 4.38 14.40
C HIS A 23 8.80 4.50 13.08
N ALA A 24 8.64 5.62 12.38
CA ALA A 24 9.37 5.95 11.17
C ALA A 24 10.41 7.05 11.43
N TRP A 25 11.53 7.06 10.71
CA TRP A 25 12.61 8.06 10.84
C TRP A 25 12.23 9.44 10.25
N TYR A 26 11.10 9.99 10.70
CA TYR A 26 10.62 11.33 10.38
C TYR A 26 10.17 12.04 11.65
N THR A 27 10.25 13.36 11.67
CA THR A 27 9.68 14.16 12.75
C THR A 27 8.18 13.87 12.90
N ASP A 28 7.70 13.94 14.13
CA ASP A 28 6.26 13.85 14.38
C ASP A 28 5.57 15.16 14.04
N ALA A 29 4.34 15.05 13.57
CA ALA A 29 3.46 16.20 13.44
C ALA A 29 3.29 16.90 14.80
N VAL A 30 2.97 18.19 14.78
CA VAL A 30 2.62 18.91 16.01
C VAL A 30 1.43 18.20 16.68
N GLY A 31 1.63 17.69 17.90
CA GLY A 31 0.63 16.91 18.63
C GLY A 31 0.66 15.40 18.36
N GLY A 32 1.57 14.90 17.52
CA GLY A 32 1.81 13.47 17.27
C GLY A 32 0.70 12.73 16.51
N ALA A 33 -0.28 13.45 15.96
CA ALA A 33 -1.40 12.84 15.24
C ALA A 33 -1.00 12.42 13.82
N PRO A 34 -1.49 11.27 13.32
CA PRO A 34 -1.35 10.89 11.91
C PRO A 34 -1.94 11.95 10.98
N LEU A 35 -1.28 12.22 9.86
CA LEU A 35 -1.68 13.27 8.92
C LEU A 35 -2.24 12.66 7.63
N HIS A 36 -3.30 13.26 7.09
CA HIS A 36 -3.73 12.96 5.72
C HIS A 36 -2.65 13.44 4.72
N PRO A 37 -2.37 12.73 3.61
CA PRO A 37 -1.29 13.10 2.68
C PRO A 37 -1.37 14.54 2.15
N MET A 38 -2.57 15.11 1.99
CA MET A 38 -2.72 16.53 1.61
C MET A 38 -2.08 17.51 2.60
N ALA A 39 -1.96 17.13 3.88
CA ALA A 39 -1.28 17.91 4.91
C ALA A 39 -0.01 17.19 5.43
N GLY A 40 0.45 16.15 4.73
CA GLY A 40 1.56 15.31 5.19
C GLY A 40 2.88 16.07 5.31
N MET A 41 3.76 15.59 6.16
CA MET A 41 5.11 16.14 6.34
C MET A 41 6.16 15.08 6.05
N THR A 42 7.29 15.49 5.47
CA THR A 42 8.43 14.61 5.18
C THR A 42 9.70 15.31 5.63
N GLU A 43 9.95 15.31 6.93
CA GLU A 43 11.15 15.86 7.57
C GLU A 43 11.94 14.71 8.21
N PRO A 44 13.03 14.24 7.56
CA PRO A 44 13.80 13.10 8.04
C PRO A 44 14.43 13.33 9.42
N ASP A 45 14.35 12.32 10.29
CA ASP A 45 15.04 12.26 11.58
C ASP A 45 15.56 10.83 11.80
N ALA A 46 16.80 10.58 11.40
CA ALA A 46 17.44 9.26 11.47
C ALA A 46 17.76 8.81 12.91
N ASP A 47 17.86 9.77 13.84
CA ASP A 47 18.22 9.51 15.23
C ASP A 47 16.99 9.39 16.14
N LYS A 48 15.78 9.47 15.55
CA LYS A 48 14.51 9.39 16.28
C LYS A 48 14.44 8.13 17.15
N PRO A 49 14.34 8.27 18.48
CA PRO A 49 14.25 7.12 19.39
C PRO A 49 13.02 6.26 19.11
N GLY A 50 13.22 4.94 19.03
CA GLY A 50 12.14 3.97 18.82
C GLY A 50 11.70 3.79 17.37
N ALA A 51 12.15 4.64 16.44
CA ALA A 51 11.96 4.43 15.01
C ALA A 51 12.84 3.30 14.48
N TYR A 52 12.33 2.55 13.51
CA TYR A 52 13.04 1.41 12.92
C TYR A 52 12.84 1.27 11.41
N SER A 53 12.19 2.24 10.77
CA SER A 53 11.84 2.18 9.34
C SER A 53 11.87 3.56 8.69
N TRP A 54 12.24 3.62 7.42
CA TRP A 54 12.07 4.80 6.57
C TRP A 54 10.68 4.84 5.91
N ASN A 55 9.87 3.81 6.09
CA ASN A 55 8.49 3.82 5.62
C ASN A 55 7.58 4.43 6.69
N LYS A 56 6.71 5.36 6.31
CA LYS A 56 5.62 5.84 7.17
C LYS A 56 4.58 4.72 7.37
N ALA A 57 3.69 4.88 8.35
CA ALA A 57 2.63 3.92 8.65
C ALA A 57 1.26 4.41 8.14
N PRO A 58 0.90 4.15 6.87
CA PRO A 58 -0.41 4.52 6.36
C PRO A 58 -1.51 3.66 6.99
N ARG A 59 -2.65 4.29 7.24
CA ARG A 59 -3.87 3.68 7.78
C ARG A 59 -5.06 4.15 6.96
N LEU A 60 -6.05 3.27 6.79
CA LEU A 60 -7.36 3.65 6.28
C LEU A 60 -8.33 3.67 7.45
N ALA A 61 -8.78 4.85 7.83
CA ALA A 61 -9.65 5.06 8.98
C ALA A 61 -9.10 4.50 10.30
N GLY A 62 -7.80 4.64 10.51
CA GLY A 62 -7.10 4.08 11.67
C GLY A 62 -6.87 2.56 11.59
N GLN A 63 -7.27 1.90 10.50
CA GLN A 63 -7.05 0.46 10.32
C GLN A 63 -5.83 0.17 9.45
N VAL A 64 -5.13 -0.91 9.79
CA VAL A 64 -4.11 -1.52 8.93
C VAL A 64 -4.82 -2.22 7.79
N VAL A 65 -4.39 -1.96 6.56
CA VAL A 65 -4.93 -2.61 5.36
C VAL A 65 -3.80 -3.21 4.52
N GLU A 66 -4.12 -4.31 3.85
CA GLU A 66 -3.27 -4.90 2.81
C GLU A 66 -3.73 -4.39 1.44
N THR A 67 -2.79 -4.10 0.56
CA THR A 67 -3.06 -3.74 -0.85
C THR A 67 -2.34 -4.70 -1.80
N GLY A 68 -2.76 -4.73 -3.07
CA GLY A 68 -2.17 -5.61 -4.09
C GLY A 68 -3.19 -6.56 -4.70
N ALA A 69 -2.70 -7.54 -5.46
CA ALA A 69 -3.56 -8.44 -6.23
C ALA A 69 -4.60 -9.15 -5.35
N LEU A 70 -4.22 -9.66 -4.18
CA LEU A 70 -5.18 -10.29 -3.26
C LEU A 70 -6.31 -9.34 -2.86
N ALA A 71 -5.97 -8.14 -2.40
CA ALA A 71 -6.95 -7.14 -2.00
C ALA A 71 -7.89 -6.77 -3.18
N ARG A 72 -7.34 -6.51 -4.37
CA ARG A 72 -8.13 -6.20 -5.57
C ARG A 72 -9.10 -7.32 -5.94
N GLN A 73 -8.63 -8.56 -5.97
CA GLN A 73 -9.48 -9.70 -6.31
C GLN A 73 -10.60 -9.92 -5.26
N VAL A 74 -10.34 -9.63 -3.98
CA VAL A 74 -11.36 -9.69 -2.92
C VAL A 74 -12.37 -8.55 -3.03
N VAL A 75 -11.91 -7.32 -3.27
CA VAL A 75 -12.78 -6.14 -3.47
C VAL A 75 -13.68 -6.33 -4.70
N ASP A 76 -13.14 -6.90 -5.77
CA ASP A 76 -13.86 -7.24 -7.00
C ASP A 76 -14.72 -8.52 -6.88
N ALA A 77 -14.77 -9.14 -5.70
CA ALA A 77 -15.54 -10.35 -5.43
C ALA A 77 -15.21 -11.54 -6.35
N GLN A 78 -13.94 -11.70 -6.75
CA GLN A 78 -13.51 -12.83 -7.57
C GLN A 78 -13.70 -14.15 -6.80
N ALA A 79 -14.54 -15.04 -7.31
CA ALA A 79 -15.07 -16.18 -6.57
C ALA A 79 -14.00 -17.16 -6.03
N LEU A 80 -13.01 -17.52 -6.86
CA LEU A 80 -11.93 -18.42 -6.45
C LEU A 80 -11.10 -17.79 -5.32
N ILE A 81 -10.72 -16.53 -5.48
CA ILE A 81 -9.89 -15.84 -4.50
C ILE A 81 -10.66 -15.57 -3.22
N CYS A 82 -11.94 -15.18 -3.29
CA CYS A 82 -12.77 -15.00 -2.10
C CYS A 82 -12.92 -16.31 -1.31
N THR A 83 -13.09 -17.44 -2.01
CA THR A 83 -13.16 -18.77 -1.36
C THR A 83 -11.85 -19.10 -0.65
N LEU A 84 -10.71 -18.86 -1.29
CA LEU A 84 -9.40 -19.13 -0.70
C LEU A 84 -9.06 -18.15 0.45
N ALA A 85 -9.47 -16.88 0.34
CA ALA A 85 -9.24 -15.86 1.34
C ALA A 85 -9.97 -16.12 2.67
N GLN A 86 -10.99 -17.01 2.69
CA GLN A 86 -11.59 -17.50 3.93
C GLN A 86 -10.56 -18.24 4.83
N GLN A 87 -9.48 -18.77 4.23
CA GLN A 87 -8.36 -19.37 4.96
C GLN A 87 -7.31 -18.33 5.41
N GLY A 88 -7.55 -17.05 5.13
CA GLY A 88 -6.66 -15.93 5.43
C GLY A 88 -5.72 -15.54 4.28
N GLY A 89 -5.03 -14.41 4.45
CA GLY A 89 -4.02 -13.90 3.52
C GLY A 89 -2.70 -14.68 3.62
N THR A 90 -2.67 -15.86 3.01
CA THR A 90 -1.47 -16.72 2.97
C THR A 90 -0.61 -16.46 1.73
N VAL A 91 0.62 -16.99 1.72
CA VAL A 91 1.50 -17.01 0.55
C VAL A 91 0.77 -17.56 -0.69
N LEU A 92 0.03 -18.66 -0.53
CA LEU A 92 -0.72 -19.28 -1.61
C LEU A 92 -1.78 -18.34 -2.17
N THR A 93 -2.59 -17.71 -1.30
CA THR A 93 -3.66 -16.80 -1.75
C THR A 93 -3.12 -15.60 -2.50
N ARG A 94 -2.01 -14.99 -2.05
CA ARG A 94 -1.38 -13.84 -2.74
C ARG A 94 -0.80 -14.24 -4.09
N VAL A 95 -0.14 -15.39 -4.18
CA VAL A 95 0.43 -15.90 -5.44
C VAL A 95 -0.69 -16.22 -6.44
N LEU A 96 -1.73 -16.94 -6.01
CA LEU A 96 -2.87 -17.27 -6.87
C LEU A 96 -3.63 -16.03 -7.32
N ALA A 97 -3.84 -15.04 -6.44
CA ALA A 97 -4.47 -13.78 -6.81
C ALA A 97 -3.70 -13.05 -7.90
N ARG A 98 -2.35 -13.04 -7.83
CA ARG A 98 -1.50 -12.46 -8.89
C ARG A 98 -1.60 -13.21 -10.22
N LEU A 99 -1.69 -14.54 -10.20
CA LEU A 99 -1.89 -15.34 -11.41
C LEU A 99 -3.26 -15.09 -12.04
N VAL A 100 -4.31 -15.02 -11.22
CA VAL A 100 -5.67 -14.66 -11.67
C VAL A 100 -5.67 -13.26 -12.28
N GLU A 101 -5.00 -12.31 -11.66
CA GLU A 101 -4.89 -10.94 -12.17
C GLU A 101 -4.22 -10.89 -13.55
N ILE A 102 -3.11 -11.59 -13.75
CA ILE A 102 -2.44 -11.70 -15.06
C ILE A 102 -3.40 -12.29 -16.10
N ALA A 103 -4.08 -13.40 -15.76
CA ALA A 103 -5.02 -14.06 -16.67
C ALA A 103 -6.20 -13.17 -17.06
N ARG A 104 -6.62 -12.24 -16.19
CA ARG A 104 -7.70 -11.28 -16.46
C ARG A 104 -7.23 -10.05 -17.25
N ILE A 105 -6.03 -9.54 -16.94
CA ILE A 105 -5.51 -8.34 -17.58
C ILE A 105 -5.21 -8.58 -19.06
N LEU A 106 -4.72 -9.77 -19.45
CA LEU A 106 -4.39 -10.08 -20.84
C LEU A 106 -5.56 -9.82 -21.83
N PRO A 107 -6.75 -10.41 -21.67
CA PRO A 107 -7.88 -10.12 -22.57
C PRO A 107 -8.35 -8.67 -22.48
N MET A 108 -8.20 -8.00 -21.32
CA MET A 108 -8.51 -6.56 -21.20
C MET A 108 -7.54 -5.71 -22.02
N MET A 109 -6.24 -6.05 -22.01
CA MET A 109 -5.23 -5.38 -22.83
C MET A 109 -5.52 -5.56 -24.32
N GLU A 110 -5.91 -6.76 -24.76
CA GLU A 110 -6.33 -6.99 -26.15
C GLU A 110 -7.52 -6.09 -26.53
N GLN A 111 -8.54 -6.01 -25.67
CA GLN A 111 -9.68 -5.13 -25.88
C GLN A 111 -9.29 -3.65 -25.94
N TRP A 112 -8.40 -3.19 -25.05
CA TRP A 112 -7.91 -1.81 -25.06
C TRP A 112 -7.12 -1.49 -26.33
N LEU A 113 -6.28 -2.42 -26.81
CA LEU A 113 -5.54 -2.27 -28.07
C LEU A 113 -6.49 -2.16 -29.26
N LEU A 114 -7.54 -2.98 -29.30
CA LEU A 114 -8.56 -2.92 -30.36
C LEU A 114 -9.42 -1.65 -30.28
N ALA A 115 -9.64 -1.10 -29.09
CA ALA A 115 -10.40 0.12 -28.88
C ALA A 115 -9.59 1.40 -29.11
N LEU A 116 -8.27 1.31 -29.27
CA LEU A 116 -7.40 2.48 -29.38
C LEU A 116 -7.63 3.24 -30.69
N GLN A 117 -8.05 4.50 -30.57
CA GLN A 117 -8.21 5.41 -31.72
C GLN A 117 -6.93 6.22 -31.93
N VAL A 118 -6.00 5.69 -32.73
CA VAL A 118 -4.63 6.21 -32.89
C VAL A 118 -4.49 7.62 -33.50
N HIS A 119 -5.59 8.19 -34.02
CA HIS A 119 -5.60 9.50 -34.67
C HIS A 119 -6.43 10.55 -33.92
N GLU A 120 -7.09 10.17 -32.83
CA GLU A 120 -7.86 11.11 -32.02
C GLU A 120 -6.93 11.93 -31.12
N PRO A 121 -7.29 13.19 -30.78
CA PRO A 121 -6.54 14.00 -29.84
C PRO A 121 -6.42 13.31 -28.47
N PHE A 122 -5.19 13.07 -28.01
CA PHE A 122 -4.89 12.46 -26.69
C PHE A 122 -4.49 13.49 -25.63
N TYR A 123 -4.42 14.77 -25.99
CA TYR A 123 -4.02 15.86 -25.12
C TYR A 123 -4.96 17.05 -25.31
N GLN A 124 -5.50 17.55 -24.20
CA GLN A 124 -6.25 18.79 -24.17
C GLN A 124 -5.36 19.89 -23.58
N PRO A 125 -5.02 20.95 -24.35
CA PRO A 125 -4.27 22.08 -23.81
C PRO A 125 -5.00 22.70 -22.61
N HIS A 126 -4.27 22.90 -21.53
CA HIS A 126 -4.78 23.59 -20.34
C HIS A 126 -3.73 24.57 -19.83
N SER A 127 -4.17 25.62 -19.14
CA SER A 127 -3.28 26.47 -18.36
C SER A 127 -3.05 25.86 -16.98
N LEU A 128 -1.85 26.02 -16.43
CA LEU A 128 -1.61 25.67 -15.03
C LEU A 128 -2.35 26.67 -14.13
N PRO A 129 -3.10 26.19 -13.12
CA PRO A 129 -3.79 27.08 -12.21
C PRO A 129 -2.78 27.80 -11.31
N GLN A 130 -3.09 29.03 -10.87
CA GLN A 130 -2.27 29.75 -9.89
C GLN A 130 -2.37 29.14 -8.50
N GLN A 131 -3.53 28.58 -8.16
CA GLN A 131 -3.81 27.87 -6.92
C GLN A 131 -4.65 26.64 -7.21
N GLY A 132 -4.39 25.52 -6.52
CA GLY A 132 -5.21 24.33 -6.65
C GLY A 132 -4.70 23.16 -5.84
N GLN A 133 -5.53 22.15 -5.65
CA GLN A 133 -5.15 20.88 -5.03
C GLN A 133 -5.72 19.73 -5.83
N GLY A 134 -5.04 18.58 -5.81
CA GLY A 134 -5.46 17.40 -6.56
C GLY A 134 -4.94 16.12 -5.95
N ALA A 135 -5.65 15.02 -6.22
CA ALA A 135 -5.21 13.68 -5.89
C ALA A 135 -5.38 12.77 -7.12
N GLY A 136 -4.35 11.98 -7.43
CA GLY A 136 -4.38 10.95 -8.45
C GLY A 136 -4.20 9.59 -7.80
N LEU A 137 -5.15 8.68 -8.02
CA LEU A 137 -5.15 7.33 -7.46
C LEU A 137 -5.12 6.30 -8.57
N VAL A 138 -4.31 5.27 -8.41
CA VAL A 138 -4.20 4.16 -9.36
C VAL A 138 -3.87 2.87 -8.62
N GLU A 139 -4.34 1.74 -9.17
CA GLU A 139 -3.86 0.43 -8.76
C GLU A 139 -2.57 0.09 -9.53
N ALA A 140 -1.43 0.26 -8.87
CA ALA A 140 -0.17 -0.25 -9.38
C ALA A 140 -0.11 -1.78 -9.23
N ALA A 141 0.86 -2.43 -9.88
CA ALA A 141 1.02 -3.89 -9.81
C ALA A 141 1.04 -4.43 -8.36
N ARG A 142 1.64 -3.67 -7.45
CA ARG A 142 1.81 -4.04 -6.03
C ARG A 142 0.69 -3.59 -5.10
N GLY A 143 -0.27 -2.81 -5.59
CA GLY A 143 -1.39 -2.29 -4.79
C GLY A 143 -1.72 -0.82 -5.04
N ALA A 144 -2.44 -0.22 -4.10
CA ALA A 144 -2.93 1.14 -4.19
C ALA A 144 -1.78 2.16 -4.14
N LEU A 145 -1.73 3.03 -5.14
CA LEU A 145 -0.83 4.17 -5.23
C LEU A 145 -1.66 5.45 -5.24
N GLY A 146 -1.30 6.39 -4.39
CA GLY A 146 -1.89 7.73 -4.41
C GLY A 146 -0.83 8.81 -4.43
N HIS A 147 -1.10 9.86 -5.21
CA HIS A 147 -0.31 11.08 -5.27
C HIS A 147 -1.22 12.26 -4.93
N TRP A 148 -0.83 13.07 -3.96
CA TRP A 148 -1.53 14.28 -3.53
C TRP A 148 -0.64 15.48 -3.77
N LEU A 149 -1.18 16.54 -4.35
CA LEU A 149 -0.43 17.76 -4.64
C LEU A 149 -1.23 19.02 -4.36
N GLN A 150 -0.51 20.09 -4.03
CA GLN A 150 -1.01 21.45 -3.98
C GLN A 150 -0.16 22.36 -4.87
N ILE A 151 -0.81 23.36 -5.46
CA ILE A 151 -0.22 24.36 -6.34
C ILE A 151 -0.46 25.73 -5.73
N GLU A 152 0.59 26.55 -5.65
CA GLU A 152 0.56 27.94 -5.24
C GLU A 152 1.50 28.76 -6.13
N ALA A 153 1.06 29.96 -6.51
CA ALA A 153 1.76 30.83 -7.46
C ALA A 153 2.21 30.09 -8.76
N GLY A 154 1.37 29.16 -9.22
CA GLY A 154 1.61 28.35 -10.42
C GLY A 154 2.73 27.30 -10.27
N ARG A 155 3.16 26.98 -9.04
CA ARG A 155 4.20 25.99 -8.73
C ARG A 155 3.66 24.96 -7.75
N ILE A 156 4.20 23.75 -7.77
CA ILE A 156 3.88 22.73 -6.76
C ILE A 156 4.45 23.22 -5.41
N SER A 157 3.59 23.50 -4.44
CA SER A 157 3.97 23.86 -3.06
C SER A 157 4.05 22.64 -2.15
N HIS A 158 3.30 21.58 -2.48
CA HIS A 158 3.21 20.36 -1.70
C HIS A 158 3.03 19.15 -2.60
N TYR A 159 3.71 18.05 -2.29
CA TYR A 159 3.55 16.77 -2.97
C TYR A 159 3.81 15.62 -2.01
N GLN A 160 2.85 14.71 -1.87
CA GLN A 160 2.96 13.51 -1.04
C GLN A 160 2.50 12.28 -1.81
N ILE A 161 3.17 11.17 -1.59
CA ILE A 161 2.88 9.90 -2.23
C ILE A 161 2.62 8.89 -1.12
N VAL A 162 1.61 8.05 -1.32
CA VAL A 162 1.44 6.83 -0.51
C VAL A 162 1.54 5.66 -1.47
N ALA A 163 2.69 5.00 -1.46
CA ALA A 163 3.01 3.94 -2.39
C ALA A 163 2.42 2.59 -1.94
N PRO A 164 2.25 1.61 -2.85
CA PRO A 164 1.68 0.32 -2.51
C PRO A 164 2.45 -0.42 -1.42
N THR A 165 3.78 -0.43 -1.53
CA THR A 165 4.62 -1.08 -0.53
C THR A 165 4.56 -0.35 0.81
N SER A 166 4.24 0.96 0.84
CA SER A 166 4.09 1.71 2.10
C SER A 166 2.97 1.15 2.95
N TRP A 167 1.85 0.74 2.33
CA TRP A 167 0.76 0.02 3.00
C TRP A 167 1.22 -1.33 3.56
N ASN A 168 1.82 -2.15 2.71
CA ASN A 168 2.13 -3.54 3.04
C ASN A 168 3.30 -3.68 4.03
N PHE A 169 4.28 -2.78 3.96
CA PHE A 169 5.49 -2.76 4.79
C PHE A 169 5.45 -1.63 5.82
N SER A 170 4.24 -1.16 6.16
CA SER A 170 4.03 -0.19 7.23
C SER A 170 4.69 -0.66 8.53
N PRO A 171 5.43 0.19 9.26
CA PRO A 171 5.78 -0.09 10.63
C PRO A 171 4.54 0.03 11.54
N ARG A 172 4.77 -0.09 12.85
CA ARG A 172 3.74 0.13 13.87
C ARG A 172 3.28 1.58 13.90
N ASP A 173 1.99 1.78 14.15
CA ASP A 173 1.44 3.10 14.47
C ASP A 173 1.70 3.48 15.94
N ALA A 174 1.27 4.67 16.35
CA ALA A 174 1.37 5.15 17.73
C ALA A 174 0.73 4.21 18.76
N ALA A 175 -0.32 3.46 18.37
CA ALA A 175 -0.99 2.49 19.23
C ALA A 175 -0.27 1.13 19.26
N GLY A 176 0.83 0.98 18.53
CA GLY A 176 1.63 -0.24 18.46
C GLY A 176 1.05 -1.31 17.56
N ASN A 177 0.02 -1.00 16.74
CA ASN A 177 -0.57 -1.99 15.84
C ASN A 177 0.41 -2.32 14.70
N PRO A 178 0.75 -3.60 14.48
CA PRO A 178 1.67 -4.01 13.43
C PRO A 178 1.08 -3.78 12.03
N GLY A 179 1.93 -3.46 11.05
CA GLY A 179 1.53 -3.38 9.64
C GLY A 179 1.13 -4.73 9.04
N ALA A 180 0.74 -4.73 7.76
CA ALA A 180 0.22 -5.94 7.09
C ALA A 180 1.27 -7.07 7.03
N LEU A 181 2.52 -6.77 6.64
CA LEU A 181 3.59 -7.76 6.63
C LEU A 181 3.93 -8.26 8.04
N GLU A 182 4.09 -7.36 9.01
CA GLU A 182 4.37 -7.75 10.39
C GLU A 182 3.30 -8.70 10.93
N SER A 183 2.03 -8.40 10.64
CA SER A 183 0.89 -9.25 10.98
C SER A 183 0.95 -10.62 10.28
N ALA A 184 1.34 -10.66 9.01
CA ALA A 184 1.46 -11.90 8.24
C ALA A 184 2.63 -12.79 8.68
N LEU A 185 3.64 -12.24 9.35
CA LEU A 185 4.77 -12.99 9.91
C LEU A 185 4.44 -13.62 11.27
N VAL A 186 3.41 -13.15 11.97
CA VAL A 186 3.00 -13.72 13.26
C VAL A 186 2.61 -15.18 13.09
N GLY A 187 3.24 -16.06 13.87
CA GLY A 187 2.97 -17.50 13.84
C GLY A 187 3.66 -18.25 12.71
N ALA A 188 4.53 -17.61 11.92
CA ALA A 188 5.34 -18.29 10.92
C ALA A 188 6.24 -19.36 11.57
N VAL A 189 6.19 -20.59 11.06
CA VAL A 189 7.04 -21.69 11.53
C VAL A 189 8.43 -21.54 10.93
N LEU A 190 9.43 -21.32 11.78
CA LEU A 190 10.82 -21.13 11.35
C LEU A 190 11.53 -22.48 11.16
N ASP A 191 12.22 -22.62 10.04
CA ASP A 191 13.18 -23.70 9.80
C ASP A 191 14.46 -23.52 10.65
N ARG A 192 15.39 -24.48 10.56
CA ARG A 192 16.65 -24.44 11.33
C ARG A 192 17.45 -23.15 11.09
N ALA A 193 17.43 -22.62 9.87
CA ALA A 193 18.13 -21.39 9.52
C ALA A 193 17.53 -20.16 10.24
N GLY A 194 16.22 -20.20 10.54
CA GLY A 194 15.53 -19.12 11.25
C GLY A 194 15.48 -19.23 12.78
N GLN A 195 15.97 -20.31 13.38
CA GLN A 195 15.85 -20.52 14.84
C GLN A 195 16.60 -19.47 15.67
N ASN A 196 17.67 -18.91 15.13
CA ASN A 196 18.33 -17.75 15.71
C ASN A 196 17.61 -16.47 15.23
N PRO A 197 17.10 -15.59 16.13
CA PRO A 197 16.44 -14.35 15.74
C PRO A 197 17.27 -13.47 14.80
N ALA A 198 18.60 -13.42 14.99
CA ALA A 198 19.50 -12.66 14.11
C ALA A 198 19.59 -13.24 12.69
N GLN A 199 19.13 -14.48 12.50
CA GLN A 199 19.11 -15.20 11.23
C GLN A 199 17.68 -15.52 10.77
N ALA A 200 16.64 -14.97 11.42
CA ALA A 200 15.24 -15.24 11.07
C ALA A 200 14.93 -14.96 9.59
N GLY A 201 15.56 -13.95 8.99
CA GLY A 201 15.45 -13.64 7.55
C GLY A 201 16.04 -14.71 6.60
N GLN A 202 16.84 -15.64 7.11
CA GLN A 202 17.34 -16.79 6.36
C GLN A 202 16.30 -17.91 6.26
N SER A 203 15.24 -17.85 7.07
CA SER A 203 14.18 -18.84 7.01
C SER A 203 13.38 -18.78 5.72
N VAL A 204 13.19 -19.94 5.09
CA VAL A 204 12.42 -20.05 3.85
C VAL A 204 10.97 -19.59 4.05
N ALA A 205 10.38 -19.86 5.22
CA ALA A 205 9.01 -19.43 5.53
C ALA A 205 8.88 -17.90 5.56
N VAL A 206 9.75 -17.21 6.29
CA VAL A 206 9.81 -15.74 6.35
C VAL A 206 10.01 -15.17 4.95
N GLN A 207 10.95 -15.76 4.23
CA GLN A 207 11.28 -15.41 2.86
C GLN A 207 10.12 -15.54 1.88
N HIS A 208 9.31 -16.59 1.99
CA HIS A 208 8.11 -16.78 1.17
C HIS A 208 7.01 -15.80 1.55
N ILE A 209 6.81 -15.53 2.83
CA ILE A 209 5.82 -14.55 3.31
C ILE A 209 6.17 -13.17 2.77
N VAL A 210 7.39 -12.69 2.99
CA VAL A 210 7.85 -11.38 2.51
C VAL A 210 7.72 -11.26 0.99
N ARG A 211 8.21 -12.26 0.23
CA ARG A 211 8.13 -12.24 -1.24
C ARG A 211 6.71 -12.37 -1.78
N SER A 212 5.77 -12.93 -1.01
CA SER A 212 4.38 -13.05 -1.44
C SER A 212 3.70 -11.69 -1.62
N PHE A 213 4.17 -10.65 -0.94
CA PHE A 213 3.74 -9.26 -1.12
C PHE A 213 4.38 -8.53 -2.32
N ASP A 214 5.37 -9.12 -3.00
CA ASP A 214 6.13 -8.50 -4.10
C ASP A 214 6.68 -7.10 -3.72
N PRO A 215 7.57 -7.00 -2.71
CA PRO A 215 8.06 -5.70 -2.25
C PRO A 215 8.85 -4.94 -3.31
N CYS A 216 8.52 -3.66 -3.46
CA CYS A 216 9.40 -2.66 -4.07
C CYS A 216 9.92 -1.73 -2.97
N MET A 217 11.16 -1.93 -2.50
CA MET A 217 11.76 -1.13 -1.42
C MET A 217 12.11 0.30 -1.86
N VAL A 218 12.38 0.54 -3.14
CA VAL A 218 12.53 1.91 -3.66
C VAL A 218 11.19 2.65 -3.62
N CYS A 219 10.07 1.94 -3.71
CA CYS A 219 8.75 2.54 -3.62
C CYS A 219 8.36 2.90 -2.18
N THR A 220 8.94 2.24 -1.16
CA THR A 220 8.60 2.51 0.27
C THR A 220 9.16 3.81 0.81
N VAL A 221 10.18 4.37 0.17
CA VAL A 221 10.89 5.58 0.62
C VAL A 221 11.12 6.44 -0.62
N HIS A 222 10.39 7.54 -0.74
CA HIS A 222 10.35 8.40 -1.92
C HIS A 222 10.39 9.88 -1.52
#